data_AF-A0A2M8N5Q1-F1
#
_entry.id   AF-A0A2M8N5Q1-F1
#
_cell.length_a   1.000
_cell.length_b   1.000
_cell.length_c   1.000
_cell.angle_alpha   90.00
_cell.angle_beta   90.00
_cell.angle_gamma   90.00
#
_symmetry.space_group_name_H-M   'P 1'
#
loop_
_entity.id
_entity.type
_entity.pdbx_description
1 polymer ?
#
loop_
_entity_poly.entity_id
_entity_poly.type
_entity_poly.pdbx_seq_one_letter_code
_entity_poly.pdbx_strand_id
1 'polypeptide(L)'
;MGTFFAASIRCPFTSILIIFEMTLNYSLILPLMAGNMIAYFLARKMRAVPVYDALLLQDGINLRTLPSYQGKQDYHHLPVSTIMTYDCVVAEAGWKCSEALEHLRERKHHGYPVLDETGKLVGCITHHELMEDADHDGDHCIQDMIASRNKKVISVTPDCSIRDAANTLIIQDVMQAPVVSKTDPQRLIGIITLHDIARSQNAVKEAIGRSEH
;
A
#
# COMPACT_ATOMS: atom_id res chain seq x y z
N MET A 1 27.71 29.02 -23.20
CA MET A 1 26.58 28.21 -23.71
C MET A 1 26.31 26.99 -22.84
N GLY A 2 27.26 26.05 -22.65
CA GLY A 2 27.03 24.84 -21.83
C GLY A 2 26.62 25.09 -20.39
N THR A 3 27.30 26.03 -19.73
CA THR A 3 27.02 26.39 -18.33
C THR A 3 25.60 26.89 -18.13
N PHE A 4 25.07 27.66 -19.08
CA PHE A 4 23.70 28.16 -19.05
C PHE A 4 22.67 27.03 -19.24
N PHE A 5 22.93 26.10 -20.16
CA PHE A 5 22.09 24.92 -20.38
C PHE A 5 22.05 24.03 -19.13
N ALA A 6 23.22 23.72 -18.56
CA ALA A 6 23.35 22.93 -17.33
C ALA A 6 22.62 23.59 -16.13
N ALA A 7 22.70 24.91 -16.00
CA ALA A 7 22.02 25.67 -14.95
C ALA A 7 20.49 25.67 -15.09
N SER A 8 20.00 25.90 -16.32
CA SER A 8 18.56 26.08 -16.61
C SER A 8 17.80 24.75 -16.59
N ILE A 9 18.35 23.73 -17.25
CA ILE A 9 17.69 22.44 -17.47
C ILE A 9 18.04 21.43 -16.37
N ARG A 10 19.14 21.64 -15.64
CA ARG A 10 19.66 20.71 -14.61
C ARG A 10 20.22 19.38 -15.14
N CYS A 11 20.72 19.40 -16.37
CA CYS A 11 21.38 18.25 -17.00
C CYS A 11 22.86 18.55 -17.34
N PRO A 12 23.77 18.56 -16.35
CA PRO A 12 25.17 18.92 -16.58
C PRO A 12 25.90 17.94 -17.52
N PHE A 13 25.63 16.62 -17.39
CA PHE A 13 26.26 15.59 -18.23
C PHE A 13 25.83 15.70 -19.69
N THR A 14 24.53 15.83 -19.95
CA THR A 14 24.00 16.01 -21.32
C THR A 14 24.59 17.26 -21.98
N SER A 15 24.73 18.34 -21.22
CA SER A 15 25.37 19.56 -21.72
C SER A 15 26.84 19.38 -22.10
N ILE A 16 27.60 18.66 -21.27
CA ILE A 16 29.02 18.35 -21.55
C ILE A 16 29.12 17.50 -22.82
N LEU A 17 28.30 16.45 -22.92
CA LEU A 17 28.30 15.53 -24.07
C LEU A 17 27.96 16.25 -25.38
N ILE A 18 26.92 17.08 -25.42
CA ILE A 18 26.53 17.82 -26.63
C ILE A 18 27.68 18.73 -27.11
N ILE A 19 28.34 19.45 -26.19
CA ILE A 19 29.41 20.37 -26.57
C ILE A 19 30.67 19.61 -26.98
N PHE A 20 30.98 18.52 -26.28
CA PHE A 20 32.06 17.62 -26.66
C PHE A 20 31.84 17.06 -28.06
N GLU A 21 30.66 16.51 -28.35
CA GLU A 21 30.33 15.92 -29.64
C GLU A 21 30.41 16.94 -30.78
N MET A 22 29.92 18.16 -30.57
CA MET A 22 29.97 19.23 -31.57
C MET A 22 31.39 19.78 -31.81
N THR A 23 32.29 19.67 -30.84
CA THR A 23 33.66 20.25 -30.93
C THR A 23 34.75 19.21 -31.18
N LEU A 24 34.50 17.94 -30.84
CA LEU A 24 35.44 16.81 -30.89
C LEU A 24 36.81 17.10 -30.25
N ASN A 25 36.88 18.06 -29.33
CA ASN A 25 38.11 18.53 -28.73
C ASN A 25 38.23 18.06 -27.27
N TYR A 26 39.08 17.06 -27.05
CA TYR A 26 39.32 16.45 -25.74
C TYR A 26 39.95 17.40 -24.72
N SER A 27 40.72 18.40 -25.17
CA SER A 27 41.38 19.36 -24.28
C SER A 27 40.38 20.27 -23.55
N LEU A 28 39.16 20.41 -24.07
CA LEU A 28 38.13 21.29 -23.50
C LEU A 28 37.21 20.60 -22.49
N ILE A 29 37.30 19.27 -22.34
CA ILE A 29 36.39 18.50 -21.49
C ILE A 29 36.51 18.93 -20.02
N LEU A 30 37.72 19.00 -19.48
CA LEU A 30 37.95 19.33 -18.07
C LEU A 30 37.42 20.73 -17.69
N PRO A 31 37.73 21.82 -18.43
CA PRO A 31 37.14 23.13 -18.20
C PRO A 31 35.61 23.16 -18.29
N LEU A 32 35.03 22.43 -19.25
CA LEU A 32 33.57 22.35 -19.42
C LEU A 32 32.89 21.64 -18.26
N MET A 33 33.48 20.54 -17.77
CA MET A 33 32.97 19.82 -16.60
C MET A 33 32.93 20.71 -15.37
N ALA A 34 34.03 21.43 -15.08
CA ALA A 34 34.11 22.32 -13.93
C ALA A 34 33.08 23.45 -14.03
N GLY A 35 33.02 24.13 -15.18
CA GLY A 35 32.06 25.22 -15.41
C GLY A 35 30.60 24.76 -15.28
N ASN A 36 30.24 23.62 -15.88
CA ASN A 36 28.87 23.10 -15.85
C ASN A 36 28.47 22.64 -14.44
N MET A 37 29.38 22.02 -13.69
CA MET A 37 29.10 21.62 -12.31
C MET A 37 28.92 22.83 -11.39
N ILE A 38 29.80 23.82 -11.47
CA ILE A 38 29.67 25.05 -10.67
C ILE A 38 28.34 25.74 -10.98
N ALA A 39 28.01 25.90 -12.27
CA ALA A 39 26.75 26.51 -12.69
C ALA A 39 25.53 25.70 -12.22
N TYR A 40 25.58 24.37 -12.30
CA TYR A 40 24.53 23.48 -11.81
C TYR A 40 24.30 23.63 -10.30
N PHE A 41 25.37 23.61 -9.50
CA PHE A 41 25.28 23.74 -8.04
C PHE A 41 24.77 25.12 -7.62
N LEU A 42 25.28 26.18 -8.27
CA LEU A 42 24.86 27.54 -7.98
C LEU A 42 23.39 27.74 -8.33
N ALA A 43 22.96 27.27 -9.50
CA ALA A 43 21.56 27.31 -9.91
C ALA A 43 20.69 26.54 -8.92
N ARG A 44 21.12 25.34 -8.49
CA ARG A 44 20.40 24.51 -7.52
C ARG A 44 20.23 25.18 -6.17
N LYS A 45 21.21 25.98 -5.74
CA LYS A 45 21.14 26.75 -4.51
C LYS A 45 20.22 27.97 -4.64
N MET A 46 20.21 28.66 -5.78
CA MET A 46 19.44 29.89 -5.97
C MET A 46 17.97 29.64 -6.32
N ARG A 47 17.66 28.63 -7.13
CA ARG A 47 16.30 28.29 -7.55
C ARG A 47 16.12 26.78 -7.47
N ALA A 48 15.16 26.31 -6.67
CA ALA A 48 14.98 24.86 -6.50
C ALA A 48 14.40 24.18 -7.76
N VAL A 49 13.59 24.90 -8.54
CA VAL A 49 12.80 24.36 -9.65
C VAL A 49 13.48 24.63 -11.00
N PRO A 50 13.82 23.59 -11.80
CA PRO A 50 14.34 23.73 -13.16
C PRO A 50 13.28 24.28 -14.14
N VAL A 51 13.71 24.72 -15.32
CA VAL A 51 12.80 25.37 -16.29
C VAL A 51 11.66 24.46 -16.74
N TYR A 52 11.94 23.19 -17.06
CA TYR A 52 10.90 22.26 -17.50
C TYR A 52 9.86 21.97 -16.41
N ASP A 53 10.30 21.78 -15.16
CA ASP A 53 9.37 21.65 -14.04
C ASP A 53 8.54 22.93 -13.86
N ALA A 54 9.15 24.11 -14.02
CA ALA A 54 8.42 25.37 -13.88
C ALA A 54 7.34 25.56 -14.95
N LEU A 55 7.58 25.10 -16.18
CA LEU A 55 6.56 25.10 -17.25
C LEU A 55 5.41 24.14 -16.92
N LEU A 56 5.73 22.94 -16.43
CA LEU A 56 4.71 21.98 -16.02
C LEU A 56 3.85 22.53 -14.88
N LEU A 57 4.47 23.17 -13.89
CA LEU A 57 3.76 23.84 -12.80
C LEU A 57 2.86 24.96 -13.30
N GLN A 58 3.30 25.71 -14.31
CA GLN A 58 2.49 26.75 -14.95
C GLN A 58 1.25 26.15 -15.64
N ASP A 59 1.38 24.97 -16.24
CA ASP A 59 0.28 24.22 -16.85
C ASP A 59 -0.58 23.45 -15.83
N GLY A 60 -0.33 23.63 -14.53
CA GLY A 60 -1.04 22.95 -13.44
C GLY A 60 -0.62 21.49 -13.22
N ILE A 61 0.44 21.03 -13.88
CA ILE A 61 0.94 19.66 -13.81
C ILE A 61 2.08 19.59 -12.79
N ASN A 62 1.77 19.07 -11.60
CA ASN A 62 2.77 18.77 -10.57
C ASN A 62 3.34 17.35 -10.77
N LEU A 63 4.56 17.22 -11.29
CA LEU A 63 5.19 15.89 -11.41
C LEU A 63 5.35 15.17 -10.06
N ARG A 64 5.51 15.91 -8.96
CA ARG A 64 5.66 15.34 -7.62
C ARG A 64 4.39 14.71 -7.07
N THR A 65 3.23 15.07 -7.60
CA THR A 65 1.93 14.50 -7.22
C THR A 65 1.50 13.38 -8.16
N LEU A 66 2.21 13.17 -9.28
CA LEU A 66 1.92 12.07 -10.19
C LEU A 66 2.32 10.72 -9.57
N PRO A 67 1.42 9.70 -9.62
CA PRO A 67 1.67 8.37 -9.05
C PRO A 67 2.97 7.72 -9.53
N SER A 68 3.40 8.01 -10.76
CA SER A 68 4.58 7.43 -11.40
C SER A 68 5.91 8.03 -10.93
N TYR A 69 5.90 9.19 -10.24
CA TYR A 69 7.11 9.89 -9.76
C TYR A 69 7.19 9.94 -8.22
N GLN A 70 6.12 9.53 -7.52
CA GLN A 70 6.04 9.43 -6.06
C GLN A 70 6.81 8.23 -5.51
N GLY A 71 8.13 8.22 -5.69
CA GLY A 71 9.01 7.26 -5.04
C GLY A 71 9.22 7.48 -3.52
N LYS A 72 8.44 8.35 -2.84
CA LYS A 72 8.73 8.79 -1.45
C LYS A 72 7.54 9.18 -0.56
N GLN A 73 6.38 8.54 -0.72
CA GLN A 73 5.42 8.39 0.38
C GLN A 73 5.08 6.91 0.47
N ASP A 74 6.01 6.18 1.04
CA ASP A 74 6.06 4.73 1.00
C ASP A 74 5.11 4.17 2.07
N TYR A 75 3.81 4.47 1.96
CA TYR A 75 2.78 3.92 2.86
C TYR A 75 2.88 2.38 2.93
N HIS A 76 3.38 1.78 1.87
CA HIS A 76 3.78 0.40 1.77
C HIS A 76 4.63 -0.13 2.94
N HIS A 77 5.52 0.68 3.54
CA HIS A 77 6.35 0.27 4.69
C HIS A 77 5.69 0.55 6.05
N LEU A 78 4.57 1.27 6.08
CA LEU A 78 3.86 1.48 7.34
C LEU A 78 3.33 0.13 7.85
N PRO A 79 3.26 -0.06 9.17
CA PRO A 79 2.78 -1.29 9.74
C PRO A 79 1.27 -1.41 9.56
N VAL A 80 0.78 -2.64 9.38
CA VAL A 80 -0.65 -2.98 9.26
C VAL A 80 -1.49 -2.40 10.41
N SER A 81 -0.93 -2.34 11.62
CA SER A 81 -1.55 -1.70 12.79
C SER A 81 -2.02 -0.25 12.56
N THR A 82 -1.49 0.44 11.56
CA THR A 82 -1.88 1.82 11.20
C THR A 82 -3.25 1.88 10.52
N ILE A 83 -3.65 0.82 9.80
CA ILE A 83 -4.84 0.82 8.94
C ILE A 83 -5.82 -0.31 9.24
N MET A 84 -5.45 -1.28 10.07
CA MET A 84 -6.32 -2.39 10.42
C MET A 84 -7.52 -1.95 11.26
N THR A 85 -8.61 -2.70 11.17
CA THR A 85 -9.79 -2.51 12.00
C THR A 85 -9.65 -3.34 13.27
N TYR A 86 -9.57 -2.66 14.42
CA TYR A 86 -9.45 -3.30 15.74
C TYR A 86 -10.79 -3.86 16.24
N ASP A 87 -11.90 -3.18 15.93
CA ASP A 87 -13.25 -3.60 16.30
C ASP A 87 -13.83 -4.50 15.20
N CYS A 88 -13.33 -5.74 15.14
CA CYS A 88 -13.79 -6.71 14.16
C CYS A 88 -14.97 -7.53 14.70
N VAL A 89 -16.00 -7.71 13.87
CA VAL A 89 -17.10 -8.64 14.16
C VAL A 89 -16.58 -10.07 14.03
N VAL A 90 -16.71 -10.85 15.09
CA VAL A 90 -16.28 -12.25 15.18
C VAL A 90 -17.49 -13.18 15.15
N ALA A 91 -17.31 -14.38 14.61
CA ALA A 91 -18.29 -15.47 14.74
C ALA A 91 -17.78 -16.49 15.76
N GLU A 92 -18.67 -17.12 16.51
CA GLU A 92 -18.29 -18.20 17.42
C GLU A 92 -18.30 -19.56 16.71
N ALA A 93 -17.31 -20.40 17.00
CA ALA A 93 -17.16 -21.71 16.38
C ALA A 93 -18.33 -22.67 16.67
N GLY A 94 -18.99 -22.46 17.81
CA GLY A 94 -20.16 -23.25 18.24
C GLY A 94 -21.49 -22.79 17.64
N TRP A 95 -21.55 -21.66 16.94
CA TRP A 95 -22.79 -21.23 16.28
C TRP A 95 -23.14 -22.15 15.12
N LYS A 96 -24.44 -22.38 14.94
CA LYS A 96 -24.97 -23.00 13.72
C LYS A 96 -24.85 -22.01 12.56
N CYS A 97 -24.65 -22.52 11.34
CA CYS A 97 -24.56 -21.66 10.15
C CYS A 97 -25.78 -20.74 9.98
N SER A 98 -26.99 -21.26 10.24
CA SER A 98 -28.25 -20.51 10.19
C SER A 98 -28.30 -19.37 11.23
N GLU A 99 -27.97 -19.67 12.48
CA GLU A 99 -27.89 -18.70 13.57
C GLU A 99 -26.83 -17.62 13.31
N ALA A 100 -25.65 -18.02 12.83
CA ALA A 100 -24.60 -17.09 12.46
C ALA A 100 -25.02 -16.13 11.33
N LEU A 101 -25.77 -16.61 10.33
CA LEU A 101 -26.31 -15.74 9.28
C LEU A 101 -27.31 -14.72 9.82
N GLU A 102 -28.12 -15.07 10.81
CA GLU A 102 -29.04 -14.13 11.47
C GLU A 102 -28.28 -13.07 12.28
N HIS A 103 -27.30 -13.49 13.08
CA HIS A 103 -26.47 -12.58 13.89
C HIS A 103 -25.61 -11.64 13.03
N LEU A 104 -25.13 -12.11 11.89
CA LEU A 104 -24.27 -11.33 10.99
C LEU A 104 -25.05 -10.52 9.95
N ARG A 105 -26.39 -10.68 9.88
CA ARG A 105 -27.25 -10.07 8.85
C ARG A 105 -27.16 -8.55 8.78
N GLU A 106 -26.99 -7.89 9.93
CA GLU A 106 -26.92 -6.43 10.03
C GLU A 106 -25.56 -5.86 9.57
N ARG A 107 -24.52 -6.68 9.56
CA ARG A 107 -23.15 -6.28 9.25
C ARG A 107 -22.76 -6.94 7.93
N LYS A 108 -22.83 -6.22 6.80
CA LYS A 108 -22.54 -6.77 5.47
C LYS A 108 -21.02 -6.87 5.19
N HIS A 109 -20.28 -7.58 6.03
CA HIS A 109 -18.86 -7.86 5.77
C HIS A 109 -18.70 -9.12 4.92
N HIS A 110 -17.62 -9.16 4.14
CA HIS A 110 -17.36 -10.27 3.21
C HIS A 110 -16.94 -11.56 3.95
N GLY A 111 -16.25 -11.42 5.08
CA GLY A 111 -15.98 -12.55 5.97
C GLY A 111 -15.70 -12.13 7.39
N TYR A 112 -15.58 -13.15 8.25
CA TYR A 112 -15.53 -13.03 9.70
C TYR A 112 -14.47 -13.97 10.26
N PRO A 113 -13.60 -13.48 11.15
CA PRO A 113 -12.77 -14.35 11.97
C PRO A 113 -13.66 -15.17 12.92
N VAL A 114 -13.30 -16.44 13.09
CA VAL A 114 -14.03 -17.39 13.93
C VAL A 114 -13.21 -17.68 15.17
N LEU A 115 -13.82 -17.49 16.33
CA LEU A 115 -13.23 -17.75 17.65
C LEU A 115 -13.87 -18.98 18.30
N ASP A 116 -13.06 -19.76 18.99
CA ASP A 116 -13.51 -20.79 19.93
C ASP A 116 -14.09 -20.15 21.22
N GLU A 117 -14.79 -20.94 22.02
CA GLU A 117 -15.31 -20.57 23.36
C GLU A 117 -14.21 -20.00 24.27
N THR A 118 -12.95 -20.41 24.06
CA THR A 118 -11.78 -19.90 24.79
C THR A 118 -11.27 -18.55 24.28
N GLY A 119 -11.91 -17.96 23.26
CA GLY A 119 -11.52 -16.69 22.63
C GLY A 119 -10.34 -16.81 21.66
N LYS A 120 -10.01 -18.02 21.22
CA LYS A 120 -8.88 -18.31 20.33
C LYS A 120 -9.34 -18.38 18.87
N LEU A 121 -8.54 -17.80 17.97
CA LEU A 121 -8.77 -17.85 16.53
C LEU A 121 -8.60 -19.29 16.02
N VAL A 122 -9.69 -19.83 15.49
CA VAL A 122 -9.73 -21.18 14.88
C VAL A 122 -9.86 -21.11 13.36
N GLY A 123 -10.42 -20.03 12.82
CA GLY A 123 -10.69 -19.94 11.38
C GLY A 123 -11.09 -18.57 10.89
N CYS A 124 -11.35 -18.50 9.59
CA CYS A 124 -12.08 -17.41 8.95
C CYS A 124 -13.14 -18.01 8.05
N ILE A 125 -14.30 -17.38 8.02
CA ILE A 125 -15.43 -17.81 7.22
C ILE A 125 -15.95 -16.63 6.41
N THR A 126 -16.32 -16.86 5.16
CA THR A 126 -16.95 -15.82 4.35
C THR A 126 -18.47 -15.90 4.43
N HIS A 127 -19.14 -14.77 4.19
CA HIS A 127 -20.60 -14.73 4.14
C HIS A 127 -21.17 -15.63 3.04
N HIS A 128 -20.44 -15.79 1.93
CA HIS A 128 -20.86 -16.68 0.84
C HIS A 128 -20.83 -18.14 1.28
N GLU A 129 -19.77 -18.57 1.97
CA GLU A 129 -19.67 -19.95 2.44
C GLU A 129 -20.72 -20.25 3.52
N LEU A 130 -21.00 -19.30 4.43
CA LEU A 130 -22.10 -19.43 5.39
C LEU A 130 -23.46 -19.64 4.69
N MET A 131 -23.73 -18.92 3.61
CA MET A 131 -24.96 -19.08 2.82
C MET A 131 -25.02 -20.44 2.13
N GLU A 132 -23.93 -20.87 1.48
CA GLU A 132 -23.88 -22.17 0.81
C GLU A 132 -24.16 -23.33 1.76
N ASP A 133 -23.55 -23.32 2.95
CA ASP A 133 -23.72 -24.37 3.95
C ASP A 133 -25.10 -24.29 4.62
N ALA A 134 -25.67 -23.09 4.80
CA ALA A 134 -27.03 -22.94 5.30
C ALA A 134 -28.10 -23.47 4.33
N ASP A 135 -27.89 -23.31 3.02
CA ASP A 135 -28.81 -23.80 1.99
C ASP A 135 -28.79 -25.33 1.84
N HIS A 136 -27.65 -25.98 2.13
CA HIS A 136 -27.53 -27.44 2.06
C HIS A 136 -27.94 -28.13 3.37
N ASP A 137 -27.42 -27.67 4.52
CA ASP A 137 -27.71 -28.23 5.84
C ASP A 137 -27.33 -27.26 6.98
N GLY A 138 -28.19 -26.26 7.23
CA GLY A 138 -27.93 -25.15 8.15
C GLY A 138 -27.89 -25.47 9.65
N ASP A 139 -27.98 -26.75 10.04
CA ASP A 139 -27.87 -27.21 11.42
C ASP A 139 -26.43 -27.58 11.82
N HIS A 140 -25.49 -27.66 10.87
CA HIS A 140 -24.08 -27.88 11.18
C HIS A 140 -23.43 -26.65 11.85
N CYS A 141 -22.48 -26.92 12.74
CA CYS A 141 -21.73 -25.89 13.44
C CYS A 141 -20.58 -25.37 12.57
N ILE A 142 -20.21 -24.10 12.75
CA ILE A 142 -19.11 -23.46 12.01
C ILE A 142 -17.78 -24.22 12.21
N GLN A 143 -17.54 -24.76 13.40
CA GLN A 143 -16.34 -25.57 13.67
C GLN A 143 -16.20 -26.79 12.74
N ASP A 144 -17.32 -27.47 12.43
CA ASP A 144 -17.32 -28.69 11.62
C ASP A 144 -17.08 -28.35 10.14
N MET A 145 -17.61 -27.21 9.71
CA MET A 145 -17.36 -26.63 8.39
C MET A 145 -15.89 -26.25 8.21
N ILE A 146 -15.27 -25.61 9.21
CA ILE A 146 -13.84 -25.28 9.15
C ILE A 146 -13.00 -26.57 9.12
N ALA A 147 -13.33 -27.54 9.99
CA ALA A 147 -12.62 -28.80 10.09
C ALA A 147 -12.70 -29.62 8.79
N SER A 148 -13.89 -29.71 8.17
CA SER A 148 -14.11 -30.44 6.92
C SER A 148 -13.37 -29.83 5.72
N ARG A 149 -13.26 -28.50 5.66
CA ARG A 149 -12.56 -27.79 4.57
C ARG A 149 -11.03 -27.77 4.74
N ASN A 150 -10.50 -28.10 5.92
CA ASN A 150 -9.06 -28.13 6.25
C ASN A 150 -8.29 -26.89 5.73
N LYS A 151 -8.91 -25.71 5.79
CA LYS A 151 -8.33 -24.46 5.29
C LYS A 151 -7.34 -23.91 6.31
N LYS A 152 -6.10 -23.67 5.87
CA LYS A 152 -5.12 -22.93 6.67
C LYS A 152 -5.56 -21.47 6.81
N VAL A 153 -5.59 -20.97 8.04
CA VAL A 153 -5.91 -19.57 8.32
C VAL A 153 -4.78 -18.68 7.82
N ILE A 154 -5.07 -17.87 6.79
CA ILE A 154 -4.14 -16.86 6.28
C ILE A 154 -4.24 -15.64 7.20
N SER A 155 -3.23 -15.45 8.05
CA SER A 155 -3.18 -14.35 9.01
C SER A 155 -1.94 -13.48 8.77
N VAL A 156 -2.00 -12.25 9.27
CA VAL A 156 -0.89 -11.29 9.24
C VAL A 156 -0.63 -10.76 10.64
N THR A 157 0.53 -10.14 10.86
CA THR A 157 0.91 -9.56 12.16
C THR A 157 0.79 -8.03 12.12
N PRO A 158 0.57 -7.34 13.26
CA PRO A 158 0.37 -5.89 13.29
C PRO A 158 1.62 -5.09 12.89
N ASP A 159 2.80 -5.70 12.97
CA ASP A 159 4.10 -5.14 12.62
C ASP A 159 4.51 -5.41 11.16
N CYS A 160 3.78 -6.25 10.41
CA CYS A 160 4.09 -6.47 9.00
C CYS A 160 3.75 -5.22 8.18
N SER A 161 4.46 -5.03 7.07
CA SER A 161 4.24 -3.88 6.22
C SER A 161 2.91 -4.01 5.46
N ILE A 162 2.26 -2.88 5.17
CA ILE A 162 1.04 -2.87 4.35
C ILE A 162 1.28 -3.53 2.99
N ARG A 163 2.48 -3.39 2.42
CA ARG A 163 2.87 -4.08 1.18
C ARG A 163 2.89 -5.60 1.35
N ASP A 164 3.49 -6.10 2.41
CA ASP A 164 3.59 -7.55 2.65
C ASP A 164 2.21 -8.16 2.93
N ALA A 165 1.37 -7.43 3.67
CA ALA A 165 -0.03 -7.82 3.87
C ALA A 165 -0.81 -7.84 2.55
N ALA A 166 -0.69 -6.79 1.71
CA ALA A 166 -1.31 -6.76 0.40
C ALA A 166 -0.86 -7.93 -0.49
N ASN A 167 0.46 -8.20 -0.53
CA ASN A 167 1.02 -9.32 -1.28
C ASN A 167 0.49 -10.65 -0.76
N THR A 168 0.39 -10.83 0.55
CA THR A 168 -0.14 -12.05 1.16
C THR A 168 -1.60 -12.27 0.77
N LEU A 169 -2.44 -11.22 0.84
CA LEU A 169 -3.84 -11.29 0.42
C LEU A 169 -3.98 -11.66 -1.06
N ILE A 170 -3.18 -11.05 -1.94
CA ILE A 170 -3.23 -11.30 -3.39
C ILE A 170 -2.71 -12.70 -3.73
N ILE A 171 -1.57 -13.11 -3.17
CA ILE A 171 -0.95 -14.42 -3.49
C ILE A 171 -1.80 -15.57 -2.96
N GLN A 172 -2.45 -15.39 -1.80
CA GLN A 172 -3.32 -16.40 -1.21
C GLN A 172 -4.76 -16.31 -1.72
N ASP A 173 -5.05 -15.39 -2.64
CA ASP A 173 -6.37 -15.14 -3.23
C ASP A 173 -7.49 -14.95 -2.19
N VAL A 174 -7.19 -14.15 -1.17
CA VAL A 174 -8.15 -13.79 -0.10
C VAL A 174 -8.35 -12.28 -0.03
N MET A 175 -9.60 -11.87 0.19
CA MET A 175 -9.95 -10.44 0.25
C MET A 175 -9.62 -9.79 1.60
N GLN A 176 -9.41 -10.60 2.63
CA GLN A 176 -9.22 -10.17 4.01
C GLN A 176 -8.43 -11.20 4.82
N ALA A 177 -7.73 -10.73 5.85
CA ALA A 177 -6.99 -11.57 6.77
C ALA A 177 -7.15 -11.07 8.22
N PRO A 178 -7.31 -11.97 9.20
CA PRO A 178 -7.18 -11.64 10.61
C PRO A 178 -5.76 -11.20 10.92
N VAL A 179 -5.66 -10.16 11.73
CA VAL A 179 -4.40 -9.69 12.29
C VAL A 179 -4.23 -10.33 13.66
N VAL A 180 -3.17 -11.12 13.83
CA VAL A 180 -2.90 -11.90 15.04
C VAL A 180 -1.66 -11.41 15.77
N SER A 181 -1.57 -11.73 17.06
CA SER A 181 -0.38 -11.40 17.84
C SER A 181 0.85 -12.14 17.33
N LYS A 182 1.98 -11.45 17.31
CA LYS A 182 3.29 -12.04 17.00
C LYS A 182 3.70 -13.11 18.03
N THR A 183 3.30 -12.93 19.29
CA THR A 183 3.61 -13.86 20.38
C THR A 183 2.65 -15.04 20.46
N ASP A 184 1.42 -14.86 19.99
CA ASP A 184 0.37 -15.88 20.02
C ASP A 184 -0.47 -15.80 18.73
N PRO A 185 -0.22 -16.71 17.76
CA PRO A 185 -0.96 -16.74 16.50
C PRO A 185 -2.46 -17.01 16.64
N GLN A 186 -2.92 -17.52 17.80
CA GLN A 186 -4.34 -17.73 18.07
C GLN A 186 -5.01 -16.49 18.67
N ARG A 187 -4.24 -15.47 19.04
CA ARG A 187 -4.79 -14.23 19.60
C ARG A 187 -5.10 -13.24 18.49
N LEU A 188 -6.38 -13.09 18.20
CA LEU A 188 -6.90 -12.07 17.28
C LEU A 188 -6.71 -10.66 17.87
N ILE A 189 -6.15 -9.75 17.09
CA ILE A 189 -5.98 -8.33 17.43
C ILE A 189 -6.93 -7.45 16.60
N GLY A 190 -7.20 -7.85 15.36
CA GLY A 190 -8.08 -7.12 14.46
C GLY A 190 -8.20 -7.80 13.11
N ILE A 191 -8.66 -7.07 12.11
CA ILE A 191 -8.79 -7.55 10.73
C ILE A 191 -8.28 -6.50 9.75
N ILE A 192 -7.72 -6.96 8.63
CA ILE A 192 -7.34 -6.11 7.51
C ILE A 192 -7.99 -6.63 6.22
N THR A 193 -8.53 -5.71 5.43
CA THR A 193 -9.14 -6.00 4.14
C THR A 193 -8.40 -5.31 2.99
N LEU A 194 -8.52 -5.83 1.76
CA LEU A 194 -8.04 -5.11 0.57
C LEU A 194 -8.67 -3.72 0.44
N HIS A 195 -9.91 -3.54 0.93
CA HIS A 195 -10.58 -2.26 0.96
C HIS A 195 -9.90 -1.26 1.90
N ASP A 196 -9.43 -1.69 3.08
CA ASP A 196 -8.68 -0.82 4.01
C ASP A 196 -7.35 -0.38 3.39
N ILE A 197 -6.67 -1.29 2.70
CA ILE A 197 -5.44 -1.01 1.97
C ILE A 197 -5.69 0.01 0.85
N ALA A 198 -6.71 -0.21 0.01
CA ALA A 198 -7.08 0.71 -1.07
C ALA A 198 -7.52 2.09 -0.55
N ARG A 199 -8.28 2.13 0.54
CA ARG A 199 -8.69 3.39 1.18
C ARG A 199 -7.49 4.15 1.71
N SER A 200 -6.52 3.48 2.33
CA SER A 200 -5.29 4.12 2.81
C SER A 200 -4.48 4.76 1.68
N GLN A 201 -4.40 4.12 0.50
CA GLN A 201 -3.77 4.69 -0.69
C GLN A 201 -4.44 6.00 -1.12
N ASN A 202 -5.77 6.07 -1.07
CA ASN A 202 -6.52 7.24 -1.49
C ASN A 202 -6.53 8.36 -0.44
N ALA A 203 -6.60 8.02 0.86
CA ALA A 203 -6.52 9.00 1.94
C ALA A 203 -5.16 9.74 1.94
N VAL A 204 -4.07 9.02 1.63
CA VAL A 204 -2.75 9.65 1.42
C VAL A 204 -2.80 10.61 0.24
N LYS A 205 -3.42 10.24 -0.90
CA LYS A 205 -3.59 11.14 -2.06
C LYS A 205 -4.38 12.41 -1.71
N GLU A 206 -5.47 12.29 -0.94
CA GLU A 206 -6.31 13.43 -0.56
C GLU A 206 -5.66 14.37 0.47
N ALA A 207 -4.95 13.83 1.46
CA ALA A 207 -4.24 14.62 2.46
C ALA A 207 -3.14 15.49 1.82
N ILE A 208 -2.48 14.97 0.78
CA ILE A 208 -1.50 15.73 0.00
C ILE A 208 -2.19 16.85 -0.79
N GLY A 209 -3.31 16.56 -1.46
CA GLY A 209 -4.06 17.54 -2.24
C GLY A 209 -4.64 18.71 -1.42
N ARG A 210 -5.00 18.48 -0.15
CA ARG A 210 -5.47 19.55 0.75
C ARG A 210 -4.37 20.45 1.31
N SER A 211 -3.11 20.00 1.31
CA SER A 211 -1.98 20.83 1.76
C SER A 211 -1.49 21.83 0.71
N GLU A 212 -2.01 21.73 -0.52
CA GLU A 212 -1.68 22.60 -1.66
C GLU A 212 -2.75 23.69 -1.94
N HIS A 213 -3.66 23.92 -0.99
CA HIS A 213 -4.65 25.00 -1.02
C HIS A 213 -4.53 25.94 0.18
#